data_AF-A0A2E0VX00-F1
#
_entry.id   AF-A0A2E0VX00-F1
#
_cell.length_a   1.000
_cell.length_b   1.000
_cell.length_c   1.000
_cell.angle_alpha   90.00
_cell.angle_beta   90.00
_cell.angle_gamma   90.00
#
_symmetry.space_group_name_H-M   'P 1'
#
loop_
_entity.id
_entity.type
_entity.pdbx_description
1 polymer ?
#
loop_
_entity_poly.entity_id
_entity_poly.type
_entity_poly.pdbx_seq_one_letter_code
_entity_poly.pdbx_strand_id
1 'polypeptide(L)'
;MKGSRYLIALLLCLLSAPLLLNAQQQDTVKTVFQYLQRDSGELEATIVTDFKRLFRKKYDRKYIDGIFIFKNEKGEVDTMKVEVRTRGNARLKVCNVPPLKVKFSKKELRKRNLAEEPNSIKMVLGCRNSDTYQQYLLREYLAYKLSNLLSDYSYRTQLLRMKFVDPKSKREPDAGFAFFIEPDDEMAARNKGKIASNRVVSTRLLNTDETERFAFFQFMIGNTDWYLYNGHNIVLLAVQNGDQVKIIPIPYDFDYSGFVNAPYAVVNEKLPMEEVTERYYQGYCRRPSQTRETVSYYLSKKEAMLTMAREFPYFDKDSKRHCTSYLESFFETIENERLLKQEILNHCDKWLKRVEGKN
;
A
#
# COMPACT_ATOMS: atom_id res chain seq x y z
N MET A 1 -64.20 -24.29 -56.03
CA MET A 1 -63.49 -24.62 -54.77
C MET A 1 -63.15 -23.33 -54.05
N LYS A 2 -63.69 -23.16 -52.82
CA LYS A 2 -63.25 -22.32 -51.67
C LYS A 2 -62.77 -20.89 -51.96
N GLY A 3 -63.26 -19.80 -51.38
CA GLY A 3 -64.04 -19.61 -50.15
C GLY A 3 -63.51 -18.34 -49.44
N SER A 4 -64.40 -17.36 -49.24
CA SER A 4 -64.44 -16.27 -48.24
C SER A 4 -63.21 -15.36 -47.98
N ARG A 5 -63.40 -14.04 -48.16
CA ARG A 5 -62.52 -12.95 -47.75
C ARG A 5 -63.16 -12.17 -46.58
N TYR A 6 -62.54 -12.17 -45.41
CA TYR A 6 -62.72 -11.15 -44.37
C TYR A 6 -61.44 -11.01 -43.54
N LEU A 7 -61.05 -9.76 -43.24
CA LEU A 7 -60.47 -9.23 -41.97
C LEU A 7 -59.70 -7.94 -42.34
N ILE A 8 -60.30 -6.76 -42.14
CA ILE A 8 -60.20 -5.90 -40.94
C ILE A 8 -58.75 -5.59 -40.57
N ALA A 9 -58.32 -4.40 -41.00
CA ALA A 9 -57.13 -3.72 -40.51
C ALA A 9 -57.43 -3.10 -39.15
N LEU A 10 -56.67 -3.47 -38.12
CA LEU A 10 -56.62 -2.73 -36.85
C LEU A 10 -55.15 -2.42 -36.53
N LEU A 11 -54.84 -1.12 -36.59
CA LEU A 11 -53.57 -0.53 -36.20
C LEU A 11 -53.39 -0.70 -34.67
N LEU A 12 -52.40 -1.46 -34.24
CA LEU A 12 -51.97 -1.53 -32.84
C LEU A 12 -50.61 -0.83 -32.71
N CYS A 13 -50.66 0.46 -32.37
CA CYS A 13 -49.52 1.21 -31.86
C CYS A 13 -49.08 0.62 -30.51
N LEU A 14 -48.10 -0.28 -30.53
CA LEU A 14 -47.41 -0.72 -29.33
C LEU A 14 -46.37 0.33 -28.94
N LEU A 15 -46.72 1.11 -27.92
CA LEU A 15 -45.81 1.99 -27.17
C LEU A 15 -44.61 1.18 -26.64
N SER A 16 -43.45 1.34 -27.26
CA SER A 16 -42.18 0.93 -26.67
C SER A 16 -41.70 2.01 -25.71
N ALA A 17 -42.21 1.99 -24.47
CA ALA A 17 -41.58 2.73 -23.38
C ALA A 17 -40.24 2.04 -23.04
N PRO A 18 -39.09 2.74 -23.04
CA PRO A 18 -37.86 2.15 -22.55
C PRO A 18 -38.03 1.92 -21.04
N LEU A 19 -38.03 0.64 -20.64
CA LEU A 19 -37.82 0.24 -19.26
C LEU A 19 -36.43 0.76 -18.84
N LEU A 20 -36.41 1.93 -18.22
CA LEU A 20 -35.27 2.39 -17.44
C LEU A 20 -35.15 1.42 -16.26
N LEU A 21 -34.34 0.37 -16.45
CA LEU A 21 -33.75 -0.37 -15.35
C LEU A 21 -32.93 0.64 -14.54
N ASN A 22 -33.54 1.21 -13.52
CA ASN A 22 -32.78 1.73 -12.39
C ASN A 22 -32.03 0.55 -11.81
N ALA A 23 -30.76 0.41 -12.18
CA ALA A 23 -29.82 -0.37 -11.41
C ALA A 23 -29.87 0.22 -10.00
N GLN A 24 -30.55 -0.44 -9.07
CA GLN A 24 -30.39 -0.14 -7.65
C GLN A 24 -28.93 -0.42 -7.35
N GLN A 25 -28.15 0.66 -7.29
CA GLN A 25 -26.79 0.64 -6.78
C GLN A 25 -26.91 0.15 -5.35
N GLN A 26 -26.66 -1.14 -5.16
CA GLN A 26 -26.62 -1.74 -3.84
C GLN A 26 -25.44 -1.09 -3.14
N ASP A 27 -25.72 -0.10 -2.30
CA ASP A 27 -24.71 0.59 -1.50
C ASP A 27 -23.98 -0.46 -0.67
N THR A 28 -22.81 -0.86 -1.17
CA THR A 28 -21.92 -1.76 -0.44
C THR A 28 -21.55 -1.06 0.86
N VAL A 29 -21.87 -1.70 1.98
CA VAL A 29 -21.54 -1.22 3.32
C VAL A 29 -20.04 -0.91 3.38
N LYS A 30 -19.69 0.36 3.62
CA LYS A 30 -18.29 0.81 3.65
C LYS A 30 -17.54 0.20 4.84
N THR A 31 -16.26 -0.10 4.66
CA THR A 31 -15.35 -0.40 5.79
C THR A 31 -14.98 0.88 6.52
N VAL A 32 -14.39 0.75 7.72
CA VAL A 32 -13.88 1.92 8.46
C VAL A 32 -12.69 2.59 7.75
N PHE A 33 -11.88 1.85 7.00
CA PHE A 33 -10.79 2.45 6.21
C PHE A 33 -11.36 3.31 5.08
N GLN A 34 -12.34 2.80 4.32
CA GLN A 34 -13.04 3.56 3.26
C GLN A 34 -13.73 4.80 3.81
N TYR A 35 -14.36 4.69 4.97
CA TYR A 35 -15.01 5.81 5.63
C TYR A 35 -14.04 6.93 6.06
N LEU A 36 -12.80 6.57 6.39
CA LEU A 36 -11.75 7.51 6.78
C LEU A 36 -10.91 8.01 5.59
N GLN A 37 -11.11 7.48 4.38
CA GLN A 37 -10.40 7.96 3.19
C GLN A 37 -10.84 9.36 2.79
N ARG A 38 -9.91 10.13 2.23
CA ARG A 38 -10.13 11.44 1.63
C ARG A 38 -9.64 11.38 0.18
N ASP A 39 -10.44 11.92 -0.73
CA ASP A 39 -10.12 11.95 -2.17
C ASP A 39 -8.81 12.71 -2.44
N SER A 40 -8.53 13.72 -1.64
CA SER A 40 -7.27 14.45 -1.64
C SER A 40 -6.86 14.89 -0.22
N GLY A 41 -5.55 15.01 -0.01
CA GLY A 41 -4.97 15.57 1.21
C GLY A 41 -4.92 14.63 2.43
N GLU A 42 -4.68 15.23 3.59
CA GLU A 42 -4.65 14.54 4.88
C GLU A 42 -6.02 14.46 5.57
N LEU A 43 -6.18 13.44 6.43
CA LEU A 43 -7.23 13.43 7.44
C LEU A 43 -6.68 14.02 8.75
N GLU A 44 -7.25 15.14 9.20
CA GLU A 44 -6.99 15.64 10.55
C GLU A 44 -7.62 14.73 11.59
N ALA A 45 -6.81 14.22 12.52
CA ALA A 45 -7.28 13.35 13.58
C ALA A 45 -6.46 13.46 14.87
N THR A 46 -7.06 13.03 15.97
CA THR A 46 -6.47 12.95 17.30
C THR A 46 -6.73 11.58 17.88
N ILE A 47 -5.70 10.95 18.47
CA ILE A 47 -5.89 9.79 19.34
C ILE A 47 -5.63 10.22 20.77
N VAL A 48 -6.56 9.87 21.64
CA VAL A 48 -6.45 10.06 23.10
C VAL A 48 -6.28 8.68 23.74
N THR A 49 -5.12 8.42 24.37
CA THR A 49 -4.86 7.18 25.15
C THR A 49 -3.64 7.36 26.07
N ASP A 50 -3.38 6.40 26.97
CA ASP A 50 -2.20 6.40 27.84
C ASP A 50 -0.93 5.99 27.06
N PHE A 51 -0.45 6.90 26.18
CA PHE A 51 0.73 6.68 25.35
C PHE A 51 1.99 6.41 26.18
N LYS A 52 2.12 7.06 27.34
CA LYS A 52 3.24 6.80 28.26
C LYS A 52 3.27 5.34 28.69
N ARG A 53 2.12 4.77 29.09
CA ARG A 53 2.00 3.34 29.40
C ARG A 53 2.26 2.48 28.16
N LEU A 54 1.68 2.84 27.03
CA LEU A 54 1.78 2.09 25.77
C LEU A 54 3.23 1.91 25.32
N PHE A 55 4.00 3.00 25.32
CA PHE A 55 5.39 2.98 24.87
C PHE A 55 6.34 2.40 25.91
N ARG A 56 6.09 2.61 27.21
CA ARG A 56 6.86 1.93 28.27
C ARG A 56 6.69 0.41 28.22
N LYS A 57 5.50 -0.07 27.87
CA LYS A 57 5.17 -1.50 27.73
C LYS A 57 5.06 -1.92 26.26
N LYS A 58 5.88 -1.33 25.37
CA LYS A 58 5.77 -1.54 23.92
C LYS A 58 5.88 -3.00 23.48
N TYR A 59 6.53 -3.86 24.26
CA TYR A 59 6.67 -5.30 23.97
C TYR A 59 5.46 -6.15 24.39
N ASP A 60 4.58 -5.65 25.26
CA ASP A 60 3.39 -6.40 25.70
C ASP A 60 2.41 -6.62 24.53
N ARG A 61 2.41 -5.72 23.53
CA ARG A 61 1.52 -5.73 22.36
C ARG A 61 0.02 -5.86 22.72
N LYS A 62 -0.34 -5.49 23.95
CA LYS A 62 -1.71 -5.49 24.44
C LYS A 62 -2.44 -4.25 23.97
N TYR A 63 -3.68 -4.43 23.59
CA TYR A 63 -4.61 -3.35 23.33
C TYR A 63 -4.89 -2.59 24.63
N ILE A 64 -4.93 -1.25 24.52
CA ILE A 64 -5.42 -0.35 25.55
C ILE A 64 -6.53 0.52 24.95
N ASP A 65 -7.49 0.91 25.77
CA ASP A 65 -8.60 1.74 25.33
C ASP A 65 -8.13 3.14 24.93
N GLY A 66 -8.83 3.72 23.96
CA GLY A 66 -8.60 5.07 23.48
C GLY A 66 -9.81 5.63 22.74
N ILE A 67 -9.65 6.87 22.32
CA ILE A 67 -10.65 7.61 21.56
C ILE A 67 -9.97 8.15 20.30
N PHE A 68 -10.58 7.91 19.14
CA PHE A 68 -10.17 8.46 17.85
C PHE A 68 -11.15 9.57 17.48
N ILE A 69 -10.64 10.80 17.39
CA ILE A 69 -11.39 12.01 17.06
C ILE A 69 -10.93 12.48 15.69
N PHE A 70 -11.83 12.79 14.77
CA PHE A 70 -11.46 13.16 13.39
C PHE A 70 -12.50 14.10 12.77
N LYS A 71 -12.10 14.84 11.74
CA LYS A 71 -13.04 15.61 10.93
C LYS A 71 -13.66 14.70 9.86
N ASN A 72 -14.99 14.56 9.83
CA ASN A 72 -15.71 13.79 8.82
C ASN A 72 -15.72 14.51 7.45
N GLU A 73 -16.32 13.90 6.42
CA GLU A 73 -16.41 14.50 5.07
C GLU A 73 -17.17 15.84 5.04
N LYS A 74 -18.02 16.11 6.03
CA LYS A 74 -18.73 17.40 6.19
C LYS A 74 -17.91 18.43 6.96
N GLY A 75 -16.69 18.09 7.38
CA GLY A 75 -15.84 18.93 8.22
C GLY A 75 -16.20 18.95 9.71
N GLU A 76 -17.21 18.17 10.13
CA GLU A 76 -17.66 18.09 11.52
C GLU A 76 -16.76 17.15 12.33
N VAL A 77 -16.58 17.45 13.62
CA VAL A 77 -15.82 16.57 14.52
C VAL A 77 -16.67 15.36 14.87
N ASP A 78 -16.16 14.17 14.53
CA ASP A 78 -16.72 12.88 14.93
C ASP A 78 -15.73 12.10 15.80
N THR A 79 -16.25 11.15 16.58
CA THR A 79 -15.50 10.40 17.58
C THR A 79 -15.86 8.92 17.59
N MET A 80 -14.85 8.06 17.61
CA MET A 80 -15.00 6.62 17.75
C MET A 80 -14.17 6.09 18.92
N LYS A 81 -14.77 5.19 19.70
CA LYS A 81 -14.03 4.36 20.65
C LYS A 81 -13.12 3.39 19.89
N VAL A 82 -11.86 3.36 20.29
CA VAL A 82 -10.84 2.50 19.69
C VAL A 82 -10.04 1.77 20.76
N GLU A 83 -9.40 0.70 20.37
CA GLU A 83 -8.32 0.09 21.12
C GLU A 83 -7.02 0.29 20.34
N VAL A 84 -5.93 0.63 21.02
CA VAL A 84 -4.62 0.90 20.40
C VAL A 84 -3.57 -0.05 20.98
N ARG A 85 -2.72 -0.58 20.12
CA ARG A 85 -1.51 -1.33 20.54
C ARG A 85 -0.32 -1.00 19.67
N THR A 86 0.87 -1.29 20.18
CA THR A 86 2.11 -1.31 19.38
C THR A 86 2.12 -2.49 18.40
N ARG A 87 2.86 -2.34 17.30
CA ARG A 87 3.14 -3.40 16.30
C ARG A 87 4.61 -3.35 15.83
N GLY A 88 4.96 -4.27 14.94
CA GLY A 88 6.27 -4.33 14.29
C GLY A 88 7.30 -5.12 15.08
N ASN A 89 8.44 -5.39 14.45
CA ASN A 89 9.56 -6.15 15.01
C ASN A 89 10.80 -5.27 15.17
N ALA A 90 11.45 -4.88 14.07
CA ALA A 90 12.67 -4.07 14.09
C ALA A 90 12.41 -2.68 14.70
N ARG A 91 11.48 -1.92 14.12
CA ARG A 91 11.07 -0.60 14.63
C ARG A 91 10.53 -0.62 16.05
N LEU A 92 9.96 -1.73 16.50
CA LEU A 92 9.55 -1.85 17.90
C LEU A 92 10.75 -1.80 18.86
N LYS A 93 11.91 -2.32 18.44
CA LYS A 93 13.15 -2.31 19.22
C LYS A 93 13.84 -0.95 19.16
N VAL A 94 14.01 -0.41 17.95
CA VAL A 94 14.88 0.76 17.71
C VAL A 94 14.18 2.13 17.79
N CYS A 95 12.85 2.17 17.67
CA CYS A 95 12.11 3.44 17.69
C CYS A 95 11.64 3.85 19.09
N ASN A 96 11.62 5.17 19.30
CA ASN A 96 11.00 5.80 20.46
C ASN A 96 9.48 5.83 20.29
N VAL A 97 9.03 6.03 19.05
CA VAL A 97 7.62 5.99 18.67
C VAL A 97 7.40 4.77 17.76
N PRO A 98 6.96 3.62 18.31
CA PRO A 98 6.73 2.43 17.52
C PRO A 98 5.46 2.55 16.67
N PRO A 99 5.38 1.87 15.51
CA PRO A 99 4.16 1.83 14.72
C PRO A 99 3.00 1.22 15.53
N LEU A 100 1.78 1.66 15.23
CA LEU A 100 0.58 1.31 15.97
C LEU A 100 -0.38 0.46 15.14
N LYS A 101 -1.27 -0.25 15.82
CA LYS A 101 -2.47 -0.83 15.24
C LYS A 101 -3.67 -0.27 16.00
N VAL A 102 -4.58 0.37 15.27
CA VAL A 102 -5.81 0.95 15.82
C VAL A 102 -6.95 -0.01 15.49
N LYS A 103 -7.77 -0.34 16.48
CA LYS A 103 -8.93 -1.24 16.33
C LYS A 103 -10.18 -0.48 16.72
N PHE A 104 -11.08 -0.29 15.76
CA PHE A 104 -12.32 0.45 15.93
C PHE A 104 -13.39 -0.45 16.56
N SER A 105 -14.11 0.08 17.53
CA SER A 105 -15.17 -0.68 18.20
C SER A 105 -16.29 -1.04 17.22
N LYS A 106 -16.63 -2.34 17.11
CA LYS A 106 -17.75 -2.81 16.28
C LYS A 106 -19.07 -2.12 16.60
N LYS A 107 -19.27 -1.72 17.87
CA LYS A 107 -20.44 -0.95 18.29
C LYS A 107 -20.48 0.43 17.61
N GLU A 108 -19.34 1.10 17.49
CA GLU A 108 -19.23 2.39 16.81
C GLU A 108 -19.37 2.28 15.29
N LEU A 109 -18.90 1.17 14.72
CA LEU A 109 -19.07 0.86 13.30
C LEU A 109 -20.55 0.61 12.94
N ARG A 110 -21.24 -0.25 13.70
CA ARG A 110 -22.69 -0.49 13.53
C ARG A 110 -23.53 0.77 13.59
N LYS A 111 -23.26 1.66 14.55
CA LYS A 111 -23.97 2.95 14.69
C LYS A 111 -23.86 3.83 13.44
N ARG A 112 -22.80 3.65 12.64
CA ARG A 112 -22.52 4.42 11.41
C ARG A 112 -22.85 3.63 10.15
N ASN A 113 -23.53 2.49 10.25
CA ASN A 113 -23.80 1.59 9.14
C ASN A 113 -22.51 1.21 8.38
N LEU A 114 -21.43 0.94 9.11
CA LEU A 114 -20.14 0.48 8.58
C LEU A 114 -19.96 -1.01 8.84
N ALA A 115 -19.18 -1.66 7.97
CA ALA A 115 -18.84 -3.07 8.09
C ALA A 115 -18.07 -3.30 9.40
N GLU A 116 -18.43 -4.36 10.13
CA GLU A 116 -17.78 -4.69 11.41
C GLU A 116 -16.39 -5.29 11.26
N GLU A 117 -16.03 -5.73 10.05
CA GLU A 117 -14.71 -6.22 9.70
C GLU A 117 -14.35 -5.78 8.26
N PRO A 118 -13.07 -5.54 7.98
CA PRO A 118 -11.97 -5.45 8.94
C PRO A 118 -12.08 -4.19 9.81
N ASN A 119 -12.00 -4.33 11.14
CA ASN A 119 -12.09 -3.19 12.07
C ASN A 119 -10.74 -2.69 12.59
N SER A 120 -9.63 -3.24 12.13
CA SER A 120 -8.30 -2.88 12.64
C SER A 120 -7.34 -2.48 11.54
N ILE A 121 -6.80 -1.26 11.66
CA ILE A 121 -5.98 -0.59 10.66
C ILE A 121 -4.55 -0.42 11.19
N LYS A 122 -3.56 -0.71 10.33
CA LYS A 122 -2.14 -0.47 10.61
C LYS A 122 -1.87 1.05 10.46
N MET A 123 -1.28 1.67 11.49
CA MET A 123 -0.86 3.08 11.47
C MET A 123 0.66 3.15 11.48
N VAL A 124 1.23 3.81 10.48
CA VAL A 124 2.67 4.08 10.38
C VAL A 124 2.97 5.47 10.91
N LEU A 125 4.02 5.58 11.72
CA LEU A 125 4.44 6.80 12.43
C LEU A 125 5.90 7.14 12.12
N GLY A 126 6.36 8.36 12.38
CA GLY A 126 7.80 8.65 12.41
C GLY A 126 8.47 7.90 13.57
N CYS A 127 9.63 7.29 13.37
CA CYS A 127 10.34 6.51 14.40
C CYS A 127 10.79 7.37 15.62
N ARG A 128 10.95 8.68 15.42
CA ARG A 128 11.18 9.71 16.44
C ARG A 128 10.27 10.91 16.18
N ASN A 129 10.05 11.71 17.23
CA ASN A 129 9.32 12.97 17.12
C ASN A 129 10.26 14.11 16.67
N SER A 130 10.61 14.14 15.39
CA SER A 130 11.36 15.24 14.77
C SER A 130 11.01 15.38 13.30
N ASP A 131 11.21 16.58 12.74
CA ASP A 131 10.86 16.90 11.35
C ASP A 131 11.58 15.99 10.35
N THR A 132 12.86 15.69 10.59
CA THR A 132 13.63 14.73 9.76
C THR A 132 12.97 13.34 9.72
N TYR A 133 12.46 12.85 10.85
CA TYR A 133 11.78 11.56 10.90
C TYR A 133 10.37 11.59 10.30
N GLN A 134 9.72 12.76 10.30
CA GLN A 134 8.49 12.98 9.54
C GLN A 134 8.76 12.91 8.03
N GLN A 135 9.90 13.44 7.57
CA GLN A 135 10.27 13.33 6.17
C GLN A 135 10.51 11.88 5.74
N TYR A 136 11.20 11.04 6.53
CA TYR A 136 11.32 9.61 6.21
C TYR A 136 9.97 8.90 6.11
N LEU A 137 9.04 9.20 7.03
CA LEU A 137 7.66 8.68 6.96
C LEU A 137 6.96 9.12 5.67
N LEU A 138 7.12 10.38 5.28
CA LEU A 138 6.51 10.93 4.07
C LEU A 138 7.10 10.32 2.79
N ARG A 139 8.40 9.97 2.79
CA ARG A 139 9.02 9.21 1.68
C ARG A 139 8.45 7.79 1.58
N GLU A 140 8.26 7.12 2.72
CA GLU A 140 7.62 5.80 2.76
C GLU A 140 6.18 5.88 2.23
N TYR A 141 5.43 6.89 2.66
CA TYR A 141 4.08 7.16 2.16
C TYR A 141 4.06 7.38 0.64
N LEU A 142 4.99 8.18 0.11
CA LEU A 142 5.11 8.41 -1.32
C LEU A 142 5.42 7.11 -2.09
N ALA A 143 6.23 6.20 -1.54
CA ALA A 143 6.48 4.90 -2.17
C ALA A 143 5.18 4.08 -2.34
N TYR A 144 4.26 4.10 -1.37
CA TYR A 144 2.93 3.50 -1.55
C TYR A 144 2.14 4.18 -2.68
N LYS A 145 2.19 5.51 -2.78
CA LYS A 145 1.50 6.25 -3.86
C LYS A 145 2.08 5.96 -5.24
N LEU A 146 3.39 5.82 -5.36
CA LEU A 146 4.05 5.37 -6.59
C LEU A 146 3.62 3.95 -6.97
N SER A 147 3.48 3.05 -5.99
CA SER A 147 2.95 1.69 -6.22
C SER A 147 1.51 1.72 -6.76
N ASN A 148 0.68 2.65 -6.29
CA ASN A 148 -0.70 2.81 -6.78
C ASN A 148 -0.78 3.21 -8.27
N LEU A 149 0.27 3.83 -8.83
CA LEU A 149 0.34 4.13 -10.28
C LEU A 149 0.67 2.90 -11.14
N LEU A 150 1.21 1.84 -10.53
CA LEU A 150 1.72 0.64 -11.21
C LEU A 150 0.82 -0.58 -11.09
N SER A 151 -0.03 -0.64 -10.08
CA SER A 151 -0.82 -1.84 -9.83
C SER A 151 -2.06 -1.54 -9.01
N ASP A 152 -3.20 -1.99 -9.50
CA ASP A 152 -4.44 -1.99 -8.74
C ASP A 152 -4.35 -2.93 -7.53
N TYR A 153 -3.45 -3.92 -7.53
CA TYR A 153 -3.27 -4.82 -6.40
C TYR A 153 -2.52 -4.19 -5.22
N SER A 154 -1.88 -3.03 -5.42
CA SER A 154 -1.14 -2.33 -4.37
C SER A 154 -2.04 -1.86 -3.22
N TYR A 155 -1.46 -1.73 -2.03
CA TYR A 155 -2.14 -1.18 -0.87
C TYR A 155 -2.50 0.28 -1.07
N ARG A 156 -3.74 0.65 -0.77
CA ARG A 156 -4.13 2.05 -0.60
C ARG A 156 -3.63 2.57 0.76
N THR A 157 -3.36 3.86 0.83
CA THR A 157 -2.95 4.55 2.07
C THR A 157 -3.70 5.87 2.25
N GLN A 158 -3.95 6.23 3.51
CA GLN A 158 -4.54 7.52 3.89
C GLN A 158 -3.56 8.30 4.78
N LEU A 159 -3.08 9.45 4.30
CA LEU A 159 -2.27 10.36 5.10
C LEU A 159 -3.12 10.99 6.21
N LEU A 160 -2.52 11.19 7.36
CA LEU A 160 -3.14 11.76 8.54
C LEU A 160 -2.29 12.91 9.07
N ARG A 161 -2.94 13.98 9.52
CA ARG A 161 -2.33 14.97 10.43
C ARG A 161 -2.80 14.65 11.84
N MET A 162 -1.93 14.00 12.60
CA MET A 162 -2.24 13.36 13.88
C MET A 162 -1.78 14.18 15.08
N LYS A 163 -2.66 14.30 16.08
CA LYS A 163 -2.30 14.64 17.46
C LYS A 163 -2.37 13.41 18.36
N PHE A 164 -1.34 13.18 19.17
CA PHE A 164 -1.27 12.07 20.12
C PHE A 164 -1.40 12.61 21.56
N VAL A 165 -2.61 12.57 22.11
CA VAL A 165 -2.92 13.13 23.43
C VAL A 165 -2.79 12.06 24.50
N ASP A 166 -1.91 12.29 25.48
CA ASP A 166 -1.89 11.53 26.73
C ASP A 166 -2.72 12.28 27.79
N PRO A 167 -3.83 11.71 28.31
CA PRO A 167 -4.69 12.37 29.29
C PRO A 167 -3.99 12.81 30.57
N LYS A 168 -2.84 12.20 30.90
CA LYS A 168 -2.06 12.51 32.10
C LYS A 168 -0.97 13.54 31.84
N SER A 169 -0.76 13.95 30.60
CA SER A 169 0.21 14.96 30.21
C SER A 169 -0.41 16.36 30.30
N LYS A 170 0.36 17.32 30.82
CA LYS A 170 0.02 18.75 30.76
C LYS A 170 0.54 19.44 29.49
N ARG A 171 1.34 18.74 28.68
CA ARG A 171 1.89 19.26 27.43
C ARG A 171 0.89 19.07 26.31
N GLU A 172 0.62 20.14 25.56
CA GLU A 172 -0.12 20.04 24.30
C GLU A 172 0.68 19.23 23.27
N PRO A 173 0.09 18.22 22.63
CA PRO A 173 0.80 17.43 21.65
C PRO A 173 0.94 18.17 20.33
N ASP A 174 2.17 18.23 19.83
CA ASP A 174 2.47 18.70 18.49
C ASP A 174 1.82 17.77 17.46
N ALA A 175 1.27 18.36 16.39
CA ALA A 175 0.67 17.59 15.30
C ALA A 175 1.75 17.12 14.31
N GLY A 176 1.85 15.80 14.12
CA GLY A 176 2.75 15.18 13.15
C GLY A 176 2.00 14.42 12.06
N PHE A 177 2.71 13.94 11.04
CA PHE A 177 2.14 13.02 10.07
C PHE A 177 2.11 11.59 10.60
N ALA A 178 1.12 10.85 10.12
CA ALA A 178 1.00 9.41 10.17
C ALA A 178 0.31 8.96 8.88
N PHE A 179 0.29 7.67 8.58
CA PHE A 179 -0.65 7.18 7.57
C PHE A 179 -1.23 5.83 7.95
N PHE A 180 -2.45 5.60 7.50
CA PHE A 180 -3.09 4.30 7.54
C PHE A 180 -2.77 3.50 6.28
N ILE A 181 -2.61 2.19 6.43
CA ILE A 181 -2.52 1.24 5.33
C ILE A 181 -3.82 0.45 5.26
N GLU A 182 -4.36 0.29 4.04
CA GLU A 182 -5.53 -0.53 3.73
C GLU A 182 -5.40 -1.93 4.37
N PRO A 183 -6.44 -2.42 5.07
CA PRO A 183 -6.42 -3.78 5.61
C PRO A 183 -6.26 -4.84 4.52
N ASP A 184 -5.55 -5.93 4.86
CA ASP A 184 -5.23 -7.01 3.91
C ASP A 184 -6.51 -7.63 3.30
N ASP A 185 -7.54 -7.86 4.12
CA ASP A 185 -8.84 -8.40 3.69
C ASP A 185 -9.59 -7.44 2.75
N GLU A 186 -9.43 -6.13 2.96
CA GLU A 186 -10.07 -5.12 2.12
C GLU A 186 -9.35 -4.98 0.77
N MET A 187 -8.01 -4.97 0.78
CA MET A 187 -7.22 -5.02 -0.45
C MET A 187 -7.56 -6.28 -1.25
N ALA A 188 -7.68 -7.43 -0.59
CA ALA A 188 -8.06 -8.67 -1.24
C ALA A 188 -9.47 -8.60 -1.85
N ALA A 189 -10.46 -8.14 -1.07
CA ALA A 189 -11.84 -8.01 -1.53
C ALA A 189 -11.97 -7.06 -2.73
N ARG A 190 -11.29 -5.91 -2.69
CA ARG A 190 -11.24 -4.93 -3.78
C ARG A 190 -10.72 -5.54 -5.08
N ASN A 191 -9.77 -6.47 -4.98
CA ASN A 191 -9.17 -7.18 -6.10
C ASN A 191 -9.84 -8.53 -6.41
N LYS A 192 -11.04 -8.79 -5.86
CA LYS A 192 -11.79 -10.05 -6.04
C LYS A 192 -10.95 -11.29 -5.72
N GLY A 193 -10.01 -11.14 -4.78
CA GLY A 193 -9.05 -12.17 -4.40
C GLY A 193 -9.17 -12.58 -2.94
N LYS A 194 -8.28 -13.47 -2.53
CA LYS A 194 -8.14 -13.92 -1.15
C LYS A 194 -6.67 -13.92 -0.75
N ILE A 195 -6.39 -13.61 0.51
CA ILE A 195 -5.04 -13.76 1.05
C ILE A 195 -4.69 -15.24 1.11
N ALA A 196 -3.58 -15.63 0.48
CA ALA A 196 -3.10 -17.00 0.52
C ALA A 196 -2.59 -17.32 1.94
N SER A 197 -3.06 -18.45 2.50
CA SER A 197 -2.65 -18.91 3.83
C SER A 197 -1.21 -19.43 3.87
N ASN A 198 -0.72 -19.95 2.73
CA ASN A 198 0.61 -20.51 2.62
C ASN A 198 1.61 -19.43 2.24
N ARG A 199 2.72 -19.36 2.98
CA ARG A 199 3.82 -18.41 2.71
C ARG A 199 4.78 -18.88 1.61
N VAL A 200 4.75 -20.17 1.29
CA VAL A 200 5.56 -20.77 0.22
C VAL A 200 4.66 -21.01 -0.98
N VAL A 201 5.04 -20.49 -2.13
CA VAL A 201 4.26 -20.58 -3.36
C VAL A 201 5.10 -21.23 -4.44
N SER A 202 4.52 -22.22 -5.11
CA SER A 202 5.10 -22.78 -6.33
C SER A 202 5.20 -21.69 -7.40
N THR A 203 6.37 -21.54 -8.02
CA THR A 203 6.59 -20.57 -9.10
C THR A 203 5.60 -20.73 -10.26
N ARG A 204 5.00 -21.93 -10.43
CA ARG A 204 3.96 -22.21 -11.44
C ARG A 204 2.63 -21.48 -11.17
N LEU A 205 2.35 -21.18 -9.90
CA LEU A 205 1.13 -20.48 -9.49
C LEU A 205 1.30 -18.96 -9.54
N LEU A 206 2.54 -18.46 -9.56
CA LEU A 206 2.80 -17.02 -9.65
C LEU A 206 2.30 -16.45 -10.98
N ASN A 207 1.71 -15.26 -10.92
CA ASN A 207 1.55 -14.43 -12.09
C ASN A 207 2.92 -13.83 -12.45
N THR A 208 3.48 -14.23 -13.59
CA THR A 208 4.85 -13.86 -13.98
C THR A 208 5.00 -12.37 -14.26
N ASP A 209 4.01 -11.74 -14.88
CA ASP A 209 4.09 -10.32 -15.26
C ASP A 209 3.95 -9.43 -14.03
N GLU A 210 3.00 -9.73 -13.15
CA GLU A 210 2.87 -9.01 -11.88
C GLU A 210 4.07 -9.24 -10.95
N THR A 211 4.68 -10.42 -10.98
CA THR A 211 5.91 -10.69 -10.21
C THR A 211 7.12 -9.92 -10.75
N GLU A 212 7.24 -9.73 -12.06
CA GLU A 212 8.31 -8.90 -12.63
C GLU A 212 8.08 -7.42 -12.33
N ARG A 213 6.85 -6.92 -12.47
CA ARG A 213 6.48 -5.56 -12.06
C ARG A 213 6.78 -5.34 -10.58
N PHE A 214 6.42 -6.29 -9.72
CA PHE A 214 6.81 -6.28 -8.32
C PHE A 214 8.34 -6.08 -8.16
N ALA A 215 9.15 -6.89 -8.85
CA ALA A 215 10.61 -6.83 -8.72
C ALA A 215 11.19 -5.51 -9.26
N PHE A 216 10.65 -4.99 -10.36
CA PHE A 216 11.01 -3.67 -10.89
C PHE A 216 10.65 -2.55 -9.92
N PHE A 217 9.49 -2.62 -9.25
CA PHE A 217 9.11 -1.64 -8.24
C PHE A 217 10.06 -1.67 -7.04
N GLN A 218 10.38 -2.87 -6.52
CA GLN A 218 11.34 -3.01 -5.43
C GLN A 218 12.73 -2.47 -5.82
N PHE A 219 13.19 -2.76 -7.04
CA PHE A 219 14.44 -2.20 -7.57
C PHE A 219 14.36 -0.66 -7.72
N MET A 220 13.27 -0.13 -8.25
CA MET A 220 13.05 1.32 -8.42
C MET A 220 13.25 2.08 -7.11
N ILE A 221 12.64 1.58 -6.02
CA ILE A 221 12.77 2.20 -4.69
C ILE A 221 14.02 1.75 -3.93
N GLY A 222 14.84 0.86 -4.49
CA GLY A 222 16.04 0.33 -3.83
C GLY A 222 15.71 -0.47 -2.57
N ASN A 223 14.63 -1.26 -2.59
CA ASN A 223 14.25 -2.12 -1.47
C ASN A 223 14.73 -3.55 -1.70
N THR A 224 15.57 -4.04 -0.79
CA THR A 224 16.10 -5.40 -0.79
C THR A 224 15.64 -6.23 0.43
N ASP A 225 14.82 -5.63 1.29
CA ASP A 225 14.26 -6.27 2.49
C ASP A 225 12.96 -7.03 2.15
N TRP A 226 13.01 -7.93 1.18
CA TRP A 226 11.88 -8.80 0.84
C TRP A 226 12.36 -10.17 0.36
N TYR A 227 11.53 -11.20 0.58
CA TYR A 227 11.83 -12.54 0.09
C TYR A 227 10.56 -13.32 -0.20
N LEU A 228 10.36 -13.65 -1.48
CA LEU A 228 9.13 -14.27 -1.95
C LEU A 228 8.85 -15.63 -1.30
N TYR A 229 9.90 -16.44 -1.07
CA TYR A 229 9.74 -17.81 -0.58
C TYR A 229 9.29 -17.92 0.89
N ASN A 230 9.63 -16.95 1.74
CA ASN A 230 9.18 -16.94 3.14
C ASN A 230 8.12 -15.87 3.41
N GLY A 231 7.70 -15.12 2.38
CA GLY A 231 6.73 -14.03 2.47
C GLY A 231 7.24 -12.83 3.30
N HIS A 232 8.55 -12.60 3.38
CA HIS A 232 9.06 -11.43 4.08
C HIS A 232 8.68 -10.16 3.33
N ASN A 233 7.99 -9.24 4.01
CA ASN A 233 7.46 -7.98 3.47
C ASN A 233 6.61 -8.12 2.19
N ILE A 234 5.94 -9.27 2.06
CA ILE A 234 5.06 -9.61 0.94
C ILE A 234 3.76 -10.21 1.45
N VAL A 235 2.63 -9.75 0.91
CA VAL A 235 1.35 -10.44 1.00
C VAL A 235 1.08 -11.15 -0.31
N LEU A 236 0.66 -12.41 -0.23
CA LEU A 236 0.36 -13.23 -1.40
C LEU A 236 -1.14 -13.21 -1.67
N LEU A 237 -1.55 -12.58 -2.76
CA LEU A 237 -2.94 -12.46 -3.16
C LEU A 237 -3.27 -13.55 -4.19
N ALA A 238 -4.22 -14.42 -3.86
CA ALA A 238 -4.78 -15.39 -4.80
C ALA A 238 -5.95 -14.77 -5.56
N VAL A 239 -5.83 -14.68 -6.88
CA VAL A 239 -6.84 -14.10 -7.78
C VAL A 239 -7.24 -15.14 -8.82
N GLN A 240 -8.54 -15.23 -9.10
CA GLN A 240 -9.05 -16.06 -10.18
C GLN A 240 -8.71 -15.42 -11.53
N ASN A 241 -8.07 -16.17 -12.42
CA ASN A 241 -7.73 -15.77 -13.78
C ASN A 241 -8.19 -16.86 -14.75
N GLY A 242 -9.37 -16.69 -15.35
CA GLY A 242 -10.07 -17.74 -16.09
C GLY A 242 -10.37 -18.92 -15.16
N ASP A 243 -9.99 -20.13 -15.57
CA ASP A 243 -10.16 -21.36 -14.78
C ASP A 243 -9.02 -21.62 -13.78
N GLN A 244 -8.00 -20.78 -13.75
CA GLN A 244 -6.83 -20.96 -12.90
C GLN A 244 -6.77 -19.91 -11.78
N VAL A 245 -6.28 -20.32 -10.61
CA VAL A 245 -5.88 -19.39 -9.56
C VAL A 245 -4.43 -18.98 -9.80
N LYS A 246 -4.18 -17.67 -9.83
CA LYS A 246 -2.83 -17.11 -9.87
C LYS A 246 -2.53 -16.37 -8.57
N ILE A 247 -1.26 -16.44 -8.15
CA ILE A 247 -0.74 -15.75 -6.98
C ILE A 247 0.00 -14.50 -7.43
N ILE A 248 -0.35 -13.38 -6.81
CA ILE A 248 0.22 -12.06 -7.07
C ILE A 248 0.94 -11.61 -5.78
N PRO A 249 2.26 -11.38 -5.81
CA PRO A 249 2.98 -10.85 -4.66
C PRO A 249 2.73 -9.34 -4.52
N ILE A 250 2.25 -8.92 -3.35
CA ILE A 250 1.95 -7.52 -3.03
C ILE A 250 2.99 -7.01 -2.03
N PRO A 251 3.78 -5.99 -2.39
CA PRO A 251 4.83 -5.47 -1.53
C PRO A 251 4.25 -4.56 -0.44
N TYR A 252 4.84 -4.58 0.76
CA TYR A 252 4.58 -3.61 1.83
C TYR A 252 5.83 -3.44 2.72
N ASP A 253 5.80 -2.49 3.67
CA ASP A 253 6.95 -2.11 4.54
C ASP A 253 8.14 -1.58 3.69
N PHE A 254 8.08 -0.29 3.30
CA PHE A 254 9.08 0.33 2.40
C PHE A 254 10.13 1.16 3.14
N ASP A 255 10.12 1.14 4.47
CA ASP A 255 11.01 1.96 5.32
C ASP A 255 12.48 1.59 5.18
N TYR A 256 12.79 0.34 4.81
CA TYR A 256 14.15 -0.16 4.58
C TYR A 256 14.70 0.12 3.17
N SER A 257 13.96 0.88 2.35
CA SER A 257 14.35 1.16 0.96
C SER A 257 15.32 2.35 0.85
N GLY A 258 16.18 2.32 -0.18
CA GLY A 258 17.03 3.46 -0.54
C GLY A 258 16.28 4.75 -0.88
N PHE A 259 15.04 4.62 -1.38
CA PHE A 259 14.15 5.75 -1.61
C PHE A 259 13.76 6.46 -0.31
N VAL A 260 13.53 5.71 0.77
CA VAL A 260 13.28 6.29 2.10
C VAL A 260 14.59 6.77 2.72
N ASN A 261 15.64 5.94 2.67
CA ASN A 261 16.94 6.17 3.30
C ASN A 261 16.80 6.48 4.81
N ALA A 262 16.05 5.65 5.52
CA ALA A 262 15.88 5.81 6.95
C ALA A 262 17.18 5.44 7.71
N PRO A 263 17.59 6.19 8.74
CA PRO A 263 18.87 6.00 9.43
C PRO A 263 18.95 4.71 10.27
N TYR A 264 17.85 3.99 10.38
CA TYR A 264 17.78 2.68 11.06
C TYR A 264 17.69 1.51 10.08
N ALA A 265 17.54 1.78 8.78
CA ALA A 265 17.63 0.76 7.76
C ALA A 265 19.08 0.28 7.67
N VAL A 266 19.25 -1.03 7.47
CA VAL A 266 20.57 -1.65 7.34
C VAL A 266 20.61 -2.44 6.05
N VAL A 267 21.79 -2.52 5.45
CA VAL A 267 22.02 -3.28 4.24
C VAL A 267 21.75 -4.76 4.49
N ASN A 268 21.21 -5.45 3.48
CA ASN A 268 21.08 -6.89 3.52
C ASN A 268 22.48 -7.52 3.40
N GLU A 269 23.01 -8.05 4.51
CA GLU A 269 24.36 -8.63 4.61
C GLU A 269 24.66 -9.76 3.61
N LYS A 270 23.62 -10.36 3.00
CA LYS A 270 23.78 -11.40 1.98
C LYS A 270 23.99 -10.86 0.57
N LEU A 271 23.81 -9.56 0.37
CA LEU A 271 23.95 -8.89 -0.91
C LEU A 271 25.26 -8.09 -0.96
N PRO A 272 25.91 -7.99 -2.13
CA PRO A 272 27.13 -7.22 -2.30
C PRO A 272 26.79 -5.72 -2.44
N MET A 273 26.29 -5.15 -1.35
CA MET A 273 25.92 -3.74 -1.24
C MET A 273 26.67 -3.13 -0.06
N GLU A 274 27.03 -1.85 -0.19
CA GLU A 274 27.69 -1.08 0.87
C GLU A 274 26.72 -0.10 1.53
N GLU A 275 25.72 0.38 0.78
CA GLU A 275 24.78 1.40 1.24
C GLU A 275 23.32 1.02 0.95
N VAL A 276 22.40 1.43 1.83
CA VAL A 276 20.95 1.18 1.66
C VAL A 276 20.40 1.87 0.41
N THR A 277 21.05 2.94 -0.05
CA THR A 277 20.68 3.68 -1.25
C THR A 277 21.07 2.97 -2.55
N GLU A 278 21.92 1.94 -2.51
CA GLU A 278 22.23 1.15 -3.68
C GLU A 278 21.03 0.29 -4.11
N ARG A 279 20.94 0.00 -5.41
CA ARG A 279 19.91 -0.88 -5.94
C ARG A 279 20.50 -2.25 -6.21
N TYR A 280 19.74 -3.29 -5.90
CA TYR A 280 20.08 -4.65 -6.27
C TYR A 280 18.85 -5.37 -6.82
N TYR A 281 18.93 -5.84 -8.06
CA TYR A 281 17.78 -6.51 -8.69
C TYR A 281 17.60 -7.93 -8.15
N GLN A 282 16.49 -8.17 -7.46
CA GLN A 282 16.12 -9.48 -6.89
C GLN A 282 15.00 -10.19 -7.68
N GLY A 283 14.76 -9.80 -8.93
CA GLY A 283 13.79 -10.47 -9.79
C GLY A 283 14.29 -11.77 -10.42
N TYR A 284 13.36 -12.58 -10.92
CA TYR A 284 13.66 -13.79 -11.67
C TYR A 284 14.07 -13.48 -13.11
N CYS A 285 14.92 -14.32 -13.70
CA CYS A 285 15.27 -14.13 -15.10
C CYS A 285 14.07 -14.37 -16.03
N ARG A 286 13.88 -13.46 -16.98
CA ARG A 286 12.91 -13.58 -18.07
C ARG A 286 13.59 -13.46 -19.42
N ARG A 287 12.83 -13.76 -20.49
CA ARG A 287 13.30 -13.47 -21.84
C ARG A 287 13.48 -11.95 -21.97
N PRO A 288 14.58 -11.47 -22.58
CA PRO A 288 14.81 -10.03 -22.71
C PRO A 288 13.64 -9.24 -23.33
N SER A 289 12.89 -9.85 -24.25
CA SER A 289 11.69 -9.23 -24.84
C SER A 289 10.60 -8.96 -23.80
N GLN A 290 10.37 -9.88 -22.86
CA GLN A 290 9.38 -9.71 -21.79
C GLN A 290 9.80 -8.64 -20.80
N THR A 291 11.09 -8.60 -20.44
CA THR A 291 11.61 -7.54 -19.59
C THR A 291 11.48 -6.16 -20.26
N ARG A 292 11.66 -6.08 -21.58
CA ARG A 292 11.40 -4.84 -22.33
C ARG A 292 9.94 -4.39 -22.30
N GLU A 293 8.97 -5.32 -22.31
CA GLU A 293 7.55 -4.97 -22.11
C GLU A 293 7.34 -4.33 -20.72
N THR A 294 7.98 -4.87 -19.68
CA THR A 294 7.96 -4.27 -18.34
C THR A 294 8.65 -2.91 -18.32
N VAL A 295 9.79 -2.74 -18.99
CA VAL A 295 10.45 -1.42 -19.15
C VAL A 295 9.49 -0.42 -19.80
N SER A 296 8.90 -0.74 -20.94
CA SER A 296 7.93 0.13 -21.62
C SER A 296 6.75 0.50 -20.72
N TYR A 297 6.26 -0.44 -19.91
CA TYR A 297 5.21 -0.18 -18.92
C TYR A 297 5.66 0.89 -17.90
N TYR A 298 6.85 0.78 -17.32
CA TYR A 298 7.37 1.78 -16.38
C TYR A 298 7.64 3.13 -17.04
N LEU A 299 8.18 3.15 -18.26
CA LEU A 299 8.40 4.38 -19.01
C LEU A 299 7.09 5.13 -19.29
N SER A 300 6.00 4.39 -19.54
CA SER A 300 4.66 4.99 -19.68
C SER A 300 4.16 5.72 -18.41
N LYS A 301 4.75 5.44 -17.25
CA LYS A 301 4.41 6.04 -15.95
C LYS A 301 5.45 7.05 -15.46
N LYS A 302 6.56 7.23 -16.19
CA LYS A 302 7.72 8.06 -15.78
C LYS A 302 7.32 9.47 -15.36
N GLU A 303 6.67 10.22 -16.23
CA GLU A 303 6.30 11.60 -15.93
C GLU A 303 5.33 11.70 -14.75
N ALA A 304 4.33 10.83 -14.67
CA ALA A 304 3.39 10.82 -13.54
C ALA A 304 4.10 10.58 -12.20
N MET A 305 5.08 9.67 -12.16
CA MET A 305 5.87 9.38 -10.96
C MET A 305 6.80 10.53 -10.58
N LEU A 306 7.51 11.10 -11.56
CA LEU A 306 8.41 12.22 -11.32
C LEU A 306 7.66 13.46 -10.86
N THR A 307 6.52 13.78 -11.48
CA THR A 307 5.63 14.85 -11.05
C THR A 307 5.15 14.62 -9.63
N MET A 308 4.72 13.40 -9.28
CA MET A 308 4.29 13.09 -7.92
C MET A 308 5.39 13.38 -6.88
N ALA A 309 6.65 13.06 -7.16
CA ALA A 309 7.77 13.36 -6.26
C ALA A 309 8.11 14.87 -6.21
N ARG A 310 8.07 15.56 -7.36
CA ARG A 310 8.39 17.00 -7.47
C ARG A 310 7.32 17.88 -6.82
N GLU A 311 6.06 17.46 -6.87
CA GLU A 311 4.91 18.25 -6.42
C GLU A 311 4.36 17.80 -5.08
N PHE A 312 4.93 16.77 -4.44
CA PHE A 312 4.46 16.30 -3.14
C PHE A 312 4.51 17.44 -2.10
N PRO A 313 3.36 17.90 -1.56
CA PRO A 313 3.28 19.19 -0.88
C PRO A 313 3.93 19.20 0.51
N TYR A 314 4.18 18.03 1.11
CA TYR A 314 4.72 17.92 2.46
C TYR A 314 6.23 17.67 2.51
N PHE A 315 6.90 17.58 1.35
CA PHE A 315 8.35 17.44 1.32
C PHE A 315 9.07 18.74 1.62
N ASP A 316 10.11 18.62 2.43
CA ASP A 316 11.16 19.63 2.48
C ASP A 316 12.04 19.59 1.23
N LYS A 317 12.94 20.57 1.11
CA LYS A 317 13.84 20.70 -0.06
C LYS A 317 14.71 19.47 -0.25
N ASP A 318 15.18 18.85 0.84
CA ASP A 318 16.08 17.71 0.79
C ASP A 318 15.37 16.43 0.38
N SER A 319 14.16 16.17 0.90
CA SER A 319 13.36 15.01 0.52
C SER A 319 12.85 15.11 -0.89
N LYS A 320 12.45 16.31 -1.34
CA LYS A 320 12.10 16.55 -2.74
C LYS A 320 13.27 16.25 -3.67
N ARG A 321 14.46 16.78 -3.37
CA ARG A 321 15.68 16.53 -4.15
C ARG A 321 16.04 15.05 -4.16
N HIS A 322 16.13 14.43 -2.99
CA HIS A 322 16.47 13.01 -2.83
C HIS A 322 15.52 12.12 -3.63
N CYS A 323 14.21 12.21 -3.38
CA CYS A 323 13.23 11.32 -4.02
C CYS A 323 13.15 11.52 -5.53
N THR A 324 13.22 12.77 -6.00
CA THR A 324 13.17 13.07 -7.44
C THR A 324 14.40 12.49 -8.13
N SER A 325 15.61 12.81 -7.65
CA SER A 325 16.85 12.29 -8.25
C SER A 325 16.98 10.77 -8.11
N TYR A 326 16.46 10.19 -7.03
CA TYR A 326 16.43 8.75 -6.87
C TYR A 326 15.56 8.11 -7.97
N LEU A 327 14.35 8.62 -8.23
CA LEU A 327 13.52 8.12 -9.34
C LEU A 327 14.15 8.36 -10.71
N GLU A 328 14.72 9.54 -10.96
CA GLU A 328 15.40 9.87 -12.22
C GLU A 328 16.50 8.85 -12.52
N SER A 329 17.36 8.53 -11.55
CA SER A 329 18.42 7.52 -11.74
C SER A 329 17.89 6.11 -12.04
N PHE A 330 16.72 5.74 -11.53
CA PHE A 330 16.06 4.48 -11.92
C PHE A 330 15.65 4.51 -13.40
N PHE A 331 15.01 5.61 -13.83
CA PHE A 331 14.59 5.75 -15.22
C PHE A 331 15.78 5.78 -16.18
N GLU A 332 16.85 6.49 -15.83
CA GLU A 332 18.12 6.44 -16.58
C GLU A 332 18.67 5.02 -16.73
N THR A 333 18.57 4.21 -15.66
CA THR A 333 19.01 2.81 -15.67
C THR A 333 18.20 1.96 -16.67
N ILE A 334 16.87 2.10 -16.67
CA ILE A 334 16.01 1.27 -17.52
C ILE A 334 15.88 1.77 -18.97
N GLU A 335 16.14 3.06 -19.22
CA GLU A 335 16.20 3.64 -20.58
C GLU A 335 17.50 3.32 -21.30
N ASN A 336 18.59 3.13 -20.55
CA ASN A 336 19.91 2.83 -21.12
C ASN A 336 20.11 1.32 -21.27
N GLU A 337 20.13 0.79 -22.49
CA GLU A 337 20.29 -0.66 -22.75
C GLU A 337 21.54 -1.27 -22.09
N ARG A 338 22.64 -0.52 -21.97
CA ARG A 338 23.86 -1.01 -21.29
C ARG A 338 23.61 -1.16 -19.79
N LEU A 339 23.02 -0.15 -19.15
CA LEU A 339 22.71 -0.18 -17.72
C LEU A 339 21.62 -1.20 -17.40
N LEU A 340 20.53 -1.25 -18.18
CA LEU A 340 19.49 -2.27 -18.07
C LEU A 340 20.08 -3.68 -18.11
N LYS A 341 21.01 -3.91 -19.05
CA LYS A 341 21.71 -5.20 -19.15
C LYS A 341 22.56 -5.48 -17.92
N GLN A 342 23.33 -4.50 -17.45
CA GLN A 342 24.23 -4.65 -16.31
C GLN A 342 23.48 -4.85 -15.00
N GLU A 343 22.49 -4.00 -14.70
CA GLU A 343 21.84 -3.94 -13.39
C GLU A 343 20.65 -4.89 -13.22
N ILE A 344 20.01 -5.30 -14.33
CA ILE A 344 18.79 -6.13 -14.29
C ILE A 344 19.00 -7.45 -15.03
N LEU A 345 19.25 -7.43 -16.35
CA LEU A 345 19.26 -8.67 -17.15
C LEU A 345 20.40 -9.62 -16.79
N ASN A 346 21.57 -9.09 -16.42
CA ASN A 346 22.70 -9.90 -15.96
C ASN A 346 22.63 -10.19 -14.46
N HIS A 347 21.71 -9.58 -13.71
CA HIS A 347 21.63 -9.69 -12.24
C HIS A 347 20.44 -10.51 -11.74
N CYS A 348 19.45 -10.76 -12.59
CA CYS A 348 18.35 -11.67 -12.29
C CYS A 348 18.86 -13.04 -11.79
N ASP A 349 18.13 -13.64 -10.85
CA ASP A 349 18.46 -14.91 -10.17
C ASP A 349 19.82 -14.97 -9.41
N LYS A 350 20.74 -14.00 -9.54
CA LYS A 350 22.04 -14.04 -8.86
C LYS A 350 21.91 -14.05 -7.34
N TRP A 351 20.90 -13.38 -6.82
CA TRP A 351 20.63 -13.32 -5.39
C TRP A 351 20.24 -14.68 -4.80
N LEU A 352 19.58 -15.56 -5.56
CA LEU A 352 19.17 -16.89 -5.09
C LEU A 352 20.38 -17.73 -4.71
N LYS A 353 21.43 -17.70 -5.54
CA LYS A 353 22.71 -18.38 -5.28
C LYS A 353 23.34 -17.93 -3.96
N ARG A 354 23.31 -16.62 -3.70
CA ARG A 354 23.87 -16.01 -2.48
C ARG A 354 23.05 -16.32 -1.24
N VAL A 355 21.72 -16.30 -1.33
CA VAL A 355 20.84 -16.55 -0.19
C VAL A 355 20.76 -18.04 0.17
N GLU A 356 20.85 -18.93 -0.82
CA GLU A 356 20.85 -20.39 -0.64
C GLU A 356 22.24 -20.98 -0.34
N GLY A 357 23.30 -20.18 -0.31
CA GLY A 357 24.67 -20.64 -0.04
C GLY A 357 25.26 -21.54 -1.14
N LYS A 358 24.74 -21.45 -2.37
CA LYS A 358 25.25 -22.18 -3.54
C LYS A 358 26.17 -21.25 -4.32
N ASN A 359 27.47 -21.33 -4.05
CA ASN A 359 28.51 -20.64 -4.83
C ASN A 359 28.46 -21.06 -6.31
#